data_AF-A0AAX4KBP1-F1
#
_entry.id   AF-A0AAX4KBP1-F1
#
_cell.length_a   1.000
_cell.length_b   1.000
_cell.length_c   1.000
_cell.angle_alpha   90.00
_cell.angle_beta   90.00
_cell.angle_gamma   90.00
#
_symmetry.space_group_name_H-M   'P 1'
#
loop_
_entity.id
_entity.type
_entity.pdbx_description
1 polymer ?
#
loop_
_entity_poly.entity_id
_entity_poly.type
_entity_poly.pdbx_seq_one_letter_code
_entity_poly.pdbx_strand_id
1 'polypeptide(L)'
;MSLPPTKRLRHSNDPHQLRYILASILPSHPYALQDFLAHHQAYLSSIEDQRRKAPPKDFDYLSKSCWKELNVNHRTLRPSQQFEIIGDISEVIENAIATILKGYKESPRVETKLSALETLRKIGKSIILCDEGEIRKGVMNDTTPSVLDDAMVEILDGMVEEDIGQVLDVLDGDEEEEEDEED
;
A
#
# COMPACT_ATOMS: atom_id res chain seq x y z
N MET A 1 12.78 -25.12 -46.74
CA MET A 1 11.60 -24.71 -45.94
C MET A 1 11.99 -23.48 -45.14
N SER A 2 11.29 -22.36 -45.37
CA SER A 2 11.63 -21.04 -44.82
C SER A 2 11.12 -20.92 -43.39
N LEU A 3 11.99 -20.53 -42.45
CA LEU A 3 11.61 -20.18 -41.08
C LEU A 3 10.62 -19.00 -41.08
N PRO A 4 9.58 -19.00 -40.23
CA PRO A 4 8.66 -17.89 -40.15
C PRO A 4 9.31 -16.69 -39.43
N PRO A 5 8.92 -15.45 -39.78
CA PRO A 5 9.55 -14.25 -39.27
C PRO A 5 9.17 -14.01 -37.80
N THR A 6 10.11 -14.26 -36.90
CA THR A 6 10.03 -14.04 -35.44
C THR A 6 9.80 -12.57 -35.04
N LYS A 7 9.83 -11.64 -36.00
CA LYS A 7 9.68 -10.19 -35.76
C LYS A 7 8.24 -9.72 -35.52
N ARG A 8 7.21 -10.55 -35.73
CA ARG A 8 5.79 -10.15 -35.55
C ARG A 8 5.26 -10.26 -34.12
N LEU A 9 5.98 -10.88 -33.20
CA LEU A 9 5.43 -11.28 -31.89
C LEU A 9 5.43 -10.17 -30.82
N ARG A 10 6.09 -9.03 -31.05
CA ARG A 10 6.25 -8.00 -29.99
C ARG A 10 5.04 -7.05 -29.81
N HIS A 11 3.99 -7.18 -30.61
CA HIS A 11 2.91 -6.17 -30.69
C HIS A 11 1.47 -6.73 -30.57
N SER A 12 1.29 -8.05 -30.36
CA SER A 12 -0.06 -8.62 -30.19
C SER A 12 -0.34 -8.83 -28.71
N ASN A 13 -1.19 -7.95 -28.15
CA ASN A 13 -1.71 -8.05 -26.78
C ASN A 13 -3.09 -8.75 -26.74
N ASP A 14 -3.53 -9.32 -27.87
CA ASP A 14 -4.83 -10.01 -27.98
C ASP A 14 -4.69 -11.47 -27.48
N PRO A 15 -5.38 -11.85 -26.39
CA PRO A 15 -5.30 -13.19 -25.81
C PRO A 15 -5.66 -14.31 -26.79
N HIS A 16 -6.55 -14.04 -27.76
CA HIS A 16 -6.97 -15.02 -28.74
C HIS A 16 -5.90 -15.26 -29.81
N GLN A 17 -5.21 -14.21 -30.24
CA GLN A 17 -4.09 -14.31 -31.17
C GLN A 17 -2.89 -15.02 -30.52
N LEU A 18 -2.58 -14.69 -29.27
CA LEU A 18 -1.51 -15.36 -28.52
C LEU A 18 -1.78 -16.87 -28.40
N ARG A 19 -3.03 -17.26 -28.07
CA ARG A 19 -3.44 -18.67 -28.03
C ARG A 19 -3.26 -19.38 -29.38
N TYR A 20 -3.71 -18.77 -30.47
CA TYR A 20 -3.58 -19.34 -31.82
C TYR A 20 -2.11 -19.52 -32.24
N ILE A 21 -1.29 -18.52 -31.94
CA ILE A 21 0.15 -18.54 -32.21
C ILE A 21 0.85 -19.63 -31.39
N LEU A 22 0.55 -19.73 -30.09
CA LEU A 22 1.11 -20.78 -29.24
C LEU A 22 0.67 -22.17 -29.74
N ALA A 23 -0.60 -22.36 -30.06
CA ALA A 23 -1.14 -23.63 -30.57
C ALA A 23 -0.53 -24.06 -31.91
N SER A 24 -0.12 -23.12 -32.76
CA SER A 24 0.50 -23.41 -34.07
C SER A 24 2.01 -23.65 -33.99
N ILE A 25 2.72 -23.00 -33.06
CA ILE A 25 4.18 -23.08 -32.94
C ILE A 25 4.64 -24.24 -32.06
N LEU A 26 3.92 -24.52 -30.96
CA LEU A 26 4.30 -25.51 -29.95
C LEU A 26 4.46 -26.95 -30.49
N PRO A 27 3.61 -27.46 -31.39
CA PRO A 27 3.77 -28.81 -31.94
C PRO A 27 5.05 -28.98 -32.79
N SER A 28 5.54 -27.88 -33.39
CA SER A 28 6.74 -27.90 -34.24
C SER A 28 8.03 -27.64 -33.46
N HIS A 29 7.93 -27.19 -32.20
CA HIS A 29 9.06 -26.81 -31.36
C HIS A 29 8.83 -27.33 -29.93
N PRO A 30 9.01 -28.64 -29.67
CA PRO A 30 8.63 -29.27 -28.41
C PRO A 30 9.37 -28.69 -27.19
N TYR A 31 10.57 -28.14 -27.38
CA TYR A 31 11.35 -27.50 -26.32
C TYR A 31 11.05 -26.00 -26.15
N ALA A 32 10.34 -25.36 -27.08
CA ALA A 32 10.06 -23.93 -27.00
C ALA A 32 9.15 -23.56 -25.82
N LEU A 33 8.22 -24.45 -25.43
CA LEU A 33 7.43 -24.24 -24.22
C LEU A 33 8.30 -24.28 -22.97
N GLN A 34 9.17 -25.29 -22.88
CA GLN A 34 10.02 -25.48 -21.72
C GLN A 34 11.00 -24.32 -21.56
N ASP A 35 11.59 -23.86 -22.67
CA ASP A 35 12.48 -22.70 -22.71
C ASP A 35 11.75 -21.40 -22.36
N PHE A 36 10.53 -21.20 -22.88
CA PHE A 36 9.68 -20.05 -22.51
C PHE A 36 9.34 -20.06 -21.02
N LEU A 37 8.92 -21.19 -20.47
CA LEU A 37 8.58 -21.32 -19.06
C LEU A 37 9.81 -21.10 -18.17
N ALA A 38 10.98 -21.63 -18.55
CA ALA A 38 12.22 -21.43 -17.82
C ALA A 38 12.65 -19.94 -17.81
N HIS A 39 12.59 -19.28 -18.97
CA HIS A 39 12.88 -17.84 -19.07
C HIS A 39 11.87 -16.99 -18.30
N HIS A 40 10.58 -17.34 -18.35
CA HIS A 40 9.54 -16.65 -17.61
C HIS A 40 9.74 -16.81 -16.11
N GLN A 41 10.06 -18.02 -15.63
CA GLN A 41 10.35 -18.27 -14.24
C GLN A 41 11.57 -17.49 -13.76
N ALA A 42 12.66 -17.50 -14.54
CA ALA A 42 13.87 -16.72 -14.23
C ALA A 42 13.58 -15.20 -14.16
N TYR A 43 12.71 -14.70 -15.05
CA TYR A 43 12.26 -13.32 -15.03
C TYR A 43 11.47 -13.00 -13.75
N LEU A 44 10.50 -13.83 -13.38
CA LEU A 44 9.72 -13.64 -12.15
C LEU A 44 10.62 -13.66 -10.90
N SER A 45 11.53 -14.63 -10.80
CA SER A 45 12.50 -14.70 -9.71
C SER A 45 13.41 -13.47 -9.67
N SER A 46 13.81 -12.92 -10.82
CA SER A 46 14.60 -11.68 -10.85
C SER A 46 13.85 -10.47 -10.31
N ILE A 47 12.53 -10.39 -10.55
CA ILE A 47 11.67 -9.33 -10.00
C ILE A 47 11.56 -9.48 -8.48
N GLU A 48 11.33 -10.70 -8.00
CA GLU A 48 11.24 -10.98 -6.56
C GLU A 48 12.55 -10.63 -5.84
N ASP A 49 13.70 -10.99 -6.42
CA ASP A 49 15.01 -10.62 -5.88
C ASP A 49 15.24 -9.11 -5.86
N GLN A 50 14.81 -8.40 -6.90
CA GLN A 50 14.86 -6.93 -6.93
C GLN A 50 13.98 -6.33 -5.84
N ARG A 51 12.77 -6.85 -5.64
CA ARG A 51 11.85 -6.40 -4.58
C ARG A 51 12.40 -6.65 -3.17
N ARG A 52 13.08 -7.78 -2.95
CA ARG A 52 13.74 -8.10 -1.67
C ARG A 52 14.94 -7.19 -1.38
N LYS A 53 15.66 -6.78 -2.43
CA LYS A 53 16.83 -5.88 -2.34
C LYS A 53 16.46 -4.40 -2.28
N ALA A 54 15.24 -4.03 -2.69
CA ALA A 54 14.75 -2.66 -2.58
C ALA A 54 14.75 -2.22 -1.10
N PRO A 55 15.05 -0.95 -0.80
CA PRO A 55 14.96 -0.44 0.55
C PRO A 55 13.51 -0.51 1.06
N PRO A 56 13.30 -0.60 2.39
CA PRO A 56 11.98 -0.42 2.98
C PRO A 56 11.32 0.88 2.51
N LYS A 57 10.00 0.87 2.34
CA LYS A 57 9.25 2.09 2.07
C LYS A 57 8.86 2.72 3.40
N ASP A 58 9.04 4.03 3.49
CA ASP A 58 8.60 4.85 4.62
C ASP A 58 7.36 5.66 4.21
N PHE A 59 6.33 5.63 5.06
CA PHE A 59 5.07 6.32 4.86
C PHE A 59 4.82 7.45 5.86
N ASP A 60 5.74 7.74 6.78
CA ASP A 60 5.53 8.72 7.87
C ASP A 60 5.09 10.10 7.36
N TYR A 61 5.57 10.49 6.17
CA TYR A 61 5.20 11.74 5.52
C TYR A 61 3.69 11.87 5.25
N LEU A 62 2.97 10.76 5.03
CA LEU A 62 1.52 10.75 4.82
C LEU A 62 0.78 11.10 6.10
N SER A 63 1.21 10.56 7.25
CA SER A 63 0.60 10.91 8.55
C SER A 63 0.71 12.41 8.84
N LYS A 64 1.87 13.01 8.56
CA LYS A 64 2.11 14.46 8.68
C LYS A 64 1.23 15.26 7.73
N SER A 65 1.00 14.76 6.52
CA SER A 65 0.12 15.41 5.54
C SER A 65 -1.33 15.41 6.02
N CYS A 66 -1.85 14.25 6.44
CA CYS A 66 -3.21 14.13 6.98
C CYS A 66 -3.40 14.98 8.24
N TRP A 67 -2.42 14.99 9.14
CA TRP A 67 -2.48 15.83 10.34
C TRP A 67 -2.59 17.33 10.00
N LYS A 68 -1.83 17.81 9.01
CA LYS A 68 -1.93 19.20 8.55
C LYS A 68 -3.29 19.50 7.93
N GLU A 69 -3.81 18.57 7.13
CA GLU A 69 -5.13 18.72 6.52
C GLU A 69 -6.21 18.87 7.58
N LEU A 70 -6.19 18.00 8.60
CA LEU A 70 -7.16 18.02 9.70
C LEU A 70 -7.03 19.24 10.62
N ASN A 71 -5.81 19.62 11.01
CA ASN A 71 -5.59 20.52 12.16
C ASN A 71 -5.04 21.90 11.79
N VAL A 72 -4.50 22.07 10.58
CA VAL A 72 -3.79 23.31 10.20
C VAL A 72 -4.52 24.05 9.09
N ASN A 73 -4.86 23.36 8.00
CA ASN A 73 -5.29 24.01 6.76
C ASN A 73 -6.65 24.74 6.90
N HIS A 74 -7.50 24.28 7.81
CA HIS A 74 -8.90 24.71 7.90
C HIS A 74 -9.27 25.41 9.20
N ARG A 75 -8.27 25.73 10.04
CA ARG A 75 -8.46 26.31 11.37
C ARG A 75 -9.16 27.67 11.39
N THR A 76 -9.04 28.44 10.30
CA THR A 76 -9.67 29.77 10.19
C THR A 76 -11.09 29.73 9.65
N LEU A 77 -11.59 28.56 9.25
CA LEU A 77 -12.92 28.41 8.66
C LEU A 77 -14.01 28.45 9.73
N ARG A 78 -15.16 28.98 9.34
CA ARG A 78 -16.37 28.92 10.18
C ARG A 78 -16.94 27.50 10.17
N PRO A 79 -17.70 27.09 11.20
CA PRO A 79 -18.30 25.75 11.26
C PRO A 79 -19.09 25.35 10.01
N SER A 80 -19.85 26.28 9.41
CA SER A 80 -20.60 26.00 8.17
C SER A 80 -19.69 25.73 6.97
N GLN A 81 -18.53 26.37 6.90
CA GLN A 81 -17.54 26.17 5.84
C GLN A 81 -16.75 24.88 6.10
N GLN A 82 -16.47 24.57 7.37
CA GLN A 82 -15.86 23.29 7.75
C GLN A 82 -16.72 22.11 7.30
N PHE A 83 -18.05 22.22 7.39
CA PHE A 83 -18.98 21.20 6.91
C PHE A 83 -18.87 20.94 5.40
N GLU A 84 -18.67 21.99 4.60
CA GLU A 84 -18.60 21.88 3.14
C GLU A 84 -17.33 21.15 2.66
N ILE A 85 -16.25 21.20 3.44
CA ILE A 85 -14.95 20.63 3.06
C ILE A 85 -14.67 19.24 3.64
N ILE A 86 -15.60 18.68 4.43
CA ILE A 86 -15.39 17.39 5.11
C ILE A 86 -15.10 16.29 4.09
N GLY A 87 -15.84 16.25 2.97
CA GLY A 87 -15.63 15.28 1.90
C GLY A 87 -14.22 15.38 1.29
N ASP A 88 -13.72 16.60 1.10
CA ASP A 88 -12.37 16.82 0.57
C ASP A 88 -11.30 16.32 1.56
N ILE A 89 -11.51 16.55 2.85
CA ILE A 89 -10.61 16.04 3.91
C ILE A 89 -10.64 14.50 3.94
N SER A 90 -11.83 13.89 3.91
CA SER A 90 -11.99 12.43 3.83
C SER A 90 -11.25 11.87 2.63
N GLU A 91 -11.41 12.48 1.45
CA GLU A 91 -10.71 12.06 0.22
C GLU A 91 -9.18 12.13 0.37
N VAL A 92 -8.63 13.16 1.01
CA VAL A 92 -7.18 13.26 1.27
C VAL A 92 -6.70 12.10 2.15
N ILE A 93 -7.46 11.77 3.19
CA ILE A 93 -7.12 10.67 4.10
C ILE A 93 -7.22 9.32 3.38
N GLU A 94 -8.31 9.07 2.66
CA GLU A 94 -8.52 7.83 1.91
C GLU A 94 -7.47 7.62 0.81
N ASN A 95 -7.06 8.70 0.13
CA ASN A 95 -5.96 8.65 -0.84
C ASN A 95 -4.62 8.34 -0.18
N ALA A 96 -4.36 8.85 1.03
CA ALA A 96 -3.18 8.49 1.80
C ALA A 96 -3.19 6.99 2.15
N ILE A 97 -4.33 6.48 2.64
CA ILE A 97 -4.52 5.05 2.96
C ILE A 97 -4.30 4.19 1.70
N ALA A 98 -4.88 4.56 0.56
CA ALA A 98 -4.70 3.85 -0.70
C ALA A 98 -3.23 3.83 -1.16
N THR A 99 -2.50 4.94 -0.94
CA THR A 99 -1.06 5.03 -1.23
C THR A 99 -0.25 4.07 -0.35
N ILE A 100 -0.57 4.00 0.95
CA ILE A 100 0.05 3.08 1.91
C ILE A 100 -0.18 1.64 1.47
N LEU A 101 -1.44 1.25 1.22
CA LEU A 101 -1.80 -0.11 0.80
C LEU A 101 -1.12 -0.53 -0.50
N LYS A 102 -1.07 0.36 -1.49
CA LYS A 102 -0.32 0.12 -2.73
C LYS A 102 1.17 -0.08 -2.44
N GLY A 103 1.74 0.79 -1.61
CA GLY A 103 3.14 0.74 -1.22
C GLY A 103 3.51 -0.59 -0.55
N TYR A 104 2.67 -1.01 0.40
CA TYR A 104 2.70 -2.28 1.10
C TYR A 104 2.67 -3.48 0.14
N LYS A 105 1.67 -3.57 -0.74
CA LYS A 105 1.50 -4.71 -1.68
C LYS A 105 2.69 -4.90 -2.63
N GLU A 106 3.38 -3.83 -2.96
CA GLU A 106 4.54 -3.87 -3.85
C GLU A 106 5.84 -4.31 -3.14
N SER A 107 5.85 -4.34 -1.80
CA SER A 107 7.03 -4.57 -0.97
C SER A 107 6.91 -5.86 -0.16
N PRO A 108 7.81 -6.85 -0.35
CA PRO A 108 7.83 -8.06 0.47
C PRO A 108 8.45 -7.84 1.86
N ARG A 109 8.98 -6.64 2.16
CA ARG A 109 9.68 -6.32 3.40
C ARG A 109 8.76 -6.09 4.59
N VAL A 110 9.11 -6.67 5.74
CA VAL A 110 8.39 -6.53 7.02
C VAL A 110 8.46 -5.09 7.52
N GLU A 111 9.61 -4.43 7.36
CA GLU A 111 9.82 -3.05 7.79
C GLU A 111 8.87 -2.08 7.08
N THR A 112 8.52 -2.37 5.82
CA THR A 112 7.50 -1.62 5.08
C THR A 112 6.11 -1.84 5.68
N LYS A 113 5.78 -3.05 6.14
CA LYS A 113 4.50 -3.36 6.79
C LYS A 113 4.37 -2.64 8.13
N LEU A 114 5.45 -2.62 8.92
CA LEU A 114 5.53 -1.89 10.19
C LEU A 114 5.37 -0.37 9.97
N SER A 115 6.10 0.20 9.01
CA SER A 115 5.96 1.61 8.66
C SER A 115 4.52 1.95 8.22
N ALA A 116 3.88 1.06 7.46
CA ALA A 116 2.49 1.21 7.03
C ALA A 116 1.53 1.22 8.23
N LEU A 117 1.59 0.21 9.11
CA LEU A 117 0.73 0.10 10.29
C LEU A 117 0.91 1.30 11.23
N GLU A 118 2.15 1.68 11.52
CA GLU A 118 2.42 2.82 12.39
C GLU A 118 1.90 4.13 11.79
N THR A 119 2.02 4.30 10.47
CA THR A 119 1.47 5.46 9.78
C THR A 119 -0.06 5.49 9.85
N LEU A 120 -0.75 4.36 9.64
CA LEU A 120 -2.21 4.27 9.76
C LEU A 120 -2.66 4.56 11.19
N ARG A 121 -1.96 4.03 12.20
CA ARG A 121 -2.21 4.33 13.62
C ARG A 121 -2.11 5.84 13.90
N LYS A 122 -1.06 6.50 13.40
CA LYS A 122 -0.86 7.97 13.52
C LYS A 122 -1.98 8.77 12.82
N ILE A 123 -2.45 8.31 11.66
CA ILE A 123 -3.58 8.92 10.95
C ILE A 123 -4.85 8.81 11.81
N GLY A 124 -5.17 7.61 12.32
CA GLY A 124 -6.30 7.39 13.21
C GLY A 124 -6.25 8.26 14.46
N LYS A 125 -5.08 8.34 15.11
CA LYS A 125 -4.84 9.25 16.24
C LYS A 125 -5.11 10.71 15.87
N SER A 126 -4.70 11.14 14.67
CA SER A 126 -4.93 12.53 14.21
C SER A 126 -6.40 12.84 13.95
N ILE A 127 -7.19 11.86 13.51
CA ILE A 127 -8.66 12.00 13.36
C ILE A 127 -9.31 12.14 14.74
N ILE A 128 -8.98 11.23 15.67
CA ILE A 128 -9.57 11.21 17.02
C ILE A 128 -9.24 12.49 17.79
N LEU A 129 -8.00 12.96 17.68
CA LEU A 129 -7.49 14.15 18.37
C LEU A 129 -7.66 15.46 17.56
N CYS A 130 -8.44 15.44 16.47
CA CYS A 130 -8.69 16.64 15.68
C CYS A 130 -9.42 17.70 16.51
N ASP A 131 -8.86 18.90 16.65
CA ASP A 131 -9.42 19.97 17.51
C ASP A 131 -10.72 20.56 16.92
N GLU A 132 -10.85 20.56 15.60
CA GLU A 132 -11.99 21.14 14.89
C GLU A 132 -13.21 20.22 14.97
N GLY A 133 -14.15 20.58 15.85
CA GLY A 133 -15.25 19.71 16.23
C GLY A 133 -16.17 19.27 15.08
N GLU A 134 -16.44 20.14 14.09
CA GLU A 134 -17.28 19.76 12.95
C GLU A 134 -16.54 18.87 11.96
N ILE A 135 -15.26 19.15 11.70
CA ILE A 135 -14.39 18.29 10.87
C ILE A 135 -14.29 16.91 11.50
N ARG A 136 -13.95 16.84 12.79
CA ARG A 136 -13.83 15.56 13.52
C ARG A 136 -15.13 14.76 13.45
N LYS A 137 -16.28 15.38 13.72
CA LYS A 137 -17.57 14.69 13.64
C LYS A 137 -17.87 14.19 12.23
N GLY A 138 -17.63 15.01 11.21
CA GLY A 138 -17.93 14.61 9.85
C GLY A 138 -17.06 13.45 9.38
N VAL A 139 -15.74 13.53 9.59
CA VAL A 139 -14.82 12.43 9.23
C VAL A 139 -15.15 11.16 10.04
N MET A 140 -15.45 11.28 11.34
CA MET A 140 -15.81 10.12 12.18
C MET A 140 -17.15 9.47 11.82
N ASN A 141 -18.07 10.22 11.19
CA ASN A 141 -19.38 9.70 10.77
C ASN A 141 -19.40 9.28 9.30
N ASP A 142 -18.29 9.44 8.59
CA ASP A 142 -18.12 9.05 7.19
C ASP A 142 -17.56 7.62 7.08
N THR A 143 -17.23 7.18 5.87
CA THR A 143 -16.59 5.88 5.61
C THR A 143 -15.13 5.82 6.03
N THR A 144 -14.47 6.97 6.23
CA THR A 144 -13.03 7.05 6.48
C THR A 144 -12.52 6.18 7.64
N PRO A 145 -13.18 6.10 8.81
CA PRO A 145 -12.75 5.20 9.88
C PRO A 145 -12.81 3.72 9.47
N SER A 146 -13.85 3.32 8.75
CA SER A 146 -13.96 1.93 8.24
C SER A 146 -12.84 1.64 7.24
N VAL A 147 -12.55 2.56 6.32
CA VAL A 147 -11.47 2.41 5.34
C VAL A 147 -10.10 2.29 6.03
N LEU A 148 -9.90 3.03 7.12
CA LEU A 148 -8.69 2.95 7.94
C LEU A 148 -8.57 1.58 8.62
N ASP A 149 -9.62 1.14 9.30
CA ASP A 149 -9.65 -0.14 10.01
C ASP A 149 -9.46 -1.32 9.04
N ASP A 150 -10.16 -1.31 7.91
CA ASP A 150 -10.03 -2.32 6.86
C ASP A 150 -8.60 -2.38 6.31
N ALA A 151 -7.95 -1.23 6.14
CA ALA A 151 -6.56 -1.17 5.69
C ALA A 151 -5.58 -1.76 6.72
N MET A 152 -5.81 -1.51 8.01
CA MET A 152 -4.98 -2.09 9.08
C MET A 152 -5.15 -3.61 9.14
N VAL A 153 -6.39 -4.10 9.04
CA VAL A 153 -6.68 -5.54 8.96
C VAL A 153 -6.04 -6.17 7.74
N GLU A 154 -6.14 -5.56 6.56
CA GLU A 154 -5.54 -6.08 5.33
C GLU A 154 -4.00 -6.21 5.42
N ILE A 155 -3.34 -5.29 6.11
CA ILE A 155 -1.89 -5.39 6.32
C ILE A 155 -1.57 -6.53 7.29
N LEU A 156 -2.29 -6.63 8.41
CA LEU A 156 -2.10 -7.69 9.40
C LEU A 156 -2.36 -9.08 8.81
N ASP A 157 -3.40 -9.26 8.00
CA ASP A 157 -3.73 -10.53 7.34
C ASP A 157 -2.64 -10.99 6.36
N GLY A 158 -1.83 -10.06 5.82
CA GLY A 158 -0.69 -10.39 4.97
C GLY A 158 0.66 -10.45 5.70
N MET A 159 0.67 -10.38 7.03
CA MET A 159 1.85 -10.68 7.86
C MET A 159 1.92 -12.18 8.14
N VAL A 160 3.10 -12.79 7.93
CA VAL A 160 3.34 -14.19 8.32
C VAL A 160 3.51 -14.26 9.84
N GLU A 161 3.29 -15.41 10.50
CA GLU A 161 3.43 -15.54 11.97
C GLU A 161 4.77 -14.99 12.52
N GLU A 162 5.87 -15.14 11.77
CA GLU A 162 7.20 -14.60 12.11
C GLU A 162 7.25 -13.05 12.08
N ASP A 163 6.44 -12.43 11.23
CA ASP A 163 6.32 -10.96 11.15
C ASP A 163 5.48 -10.44 12.32
N ILE A 164 4.47 -11.19 12.77
CA ILE A 164 3.59 -10.81 13.89
C ILE A 164 4.37 -10.79 15.21
N GLY A 165 5.30 -11.73 15.42
CA GLY A 165 6.18 -11.71 16.60
C GLY A 165 6.99 -10.41 16.71
N GLN A 166 7.52 -9.91 15.59
CA GLN A 166 8.25 -8.63 15.58
C GLN A 166 7.35 -7.43 15.82
N VAL A 167 6.08 -7.48 15.42
CA VAL A 167 5.10 -6.42 15.74
C VAL A 167 4.84 -6.39 17.25
N LEU A 168 4.61 -7.55 17.86
CA LEU A 168 4.32 -7.66 19.29
C LEU A 168 5.50 -7.18 20.14
N ASP A 169 6.73 -7.55 19.79
CA ASP A 169 7.92 -7.09 20.49
C ASP A 169 8.11 -5.56 20.43
N VAL A 170 7.66 -4.91 19.35
CA VAL A 170 7.67 -3.45 19.22
C VAL A 170 6.55 -2.80 20.04
N LEU A 171 5.36 -3.40 20.09
CA LEU A 171 4.22 -2.89 20.85
C LEU A 171 4.42 -3.01 22.37
N ASP A 172 5.11 -4.07 22.82
CA ASP A 172 5.43 -4.28 24.24
C ASP A 172 6.63 -3.42 24.71
N GLY A 173 7.34 -2.75 23.78
CA GLY A 173 8.54 -1.95 24.07
C GLY A 173 8.29 -0.47 24.39
N ASP A 174 7.06 0.03 24.28
CA ASP A 174 6.70 1.45 24.48
C ASP A 174 6.13 1.75 25.89
N GLU A 175 6.20 0.82 26.85
CA GLU A 175 5.70 1.03 28.23
C GLU A 175 6.70 1.68 29.21
N GLU A 176 7.94 2.00 28.81
CA GLU A 176 8.92 2.65 29.69
C GLU A 176 9.53 3.89 29.04
N GLU A 177 9.00 5.08 29.38
CA GLU A 177 9.74 6.32 29.69
C GLU A 177 8.77 7.54 29.72
N GLU A 178 8.01 7.68 30.80
CA GLU A 178 7.67 8.99 31.36
C GLU A 178 7.81 8.89 32.89
N GLU A 179 9.05 9.07 33.39
CA GLU A 179 9.28 9.49 34.78
C GLU A 179 9.99 10.85 34.77
N ASP A 180 9.22 11.86 35.19
CA ASP A 180 9.59 12.99 36.05
C ASP A 180 10.79 13.89 35.67
N GLU A 181 10.46 15.06 35.11
CA GLU A 181 11.21 16.30 35.41
C GLU A 181 10.21 17.39 35.86
N GLU A 182 9.86 17.36 37.15
CA GLU A 182 9.51 18.56 37.91
C GLU A 182 10.74 19.00 38.72
N ASP A 183 11.26 20.19 38.43
CA ASP A 183 11.90 21.11 39.39
C ASP A 183 11.87 22.56 38.85
#